data_AF-A0A2M6ZSP2-F1
#
_entry.id   AF-A0A2M6ZSP2-F1
#
_cell.length_a   1.000
_cell.length_b   1.000
_cell.length_c   1.000
_cell.angle_alpha   90.00
_cell.angle_beta   90.00
_cell.angle_gamma   90.00
#
_symmetry.space_group_name_H-M   'P 1'
#
loop_
_entity.id
_entity.type
_entity.pdbx_description
1 polymer ?
#
loop_
_entity_poly.entity_id
_entity_poly.type
_entity_poly.pdbx_seq_one_letter_code
_entity_poly.pdbx_strand_id
1 'polypeptide(L)'
;MCYIDYIMNQTQVELLSQEELVEIILGEPATLKREDILAVYEAGPEAVIKLINTLMETILELSEQNTELQGRVKALEDQLNQNSRNSNKPPSTDGFAKPKSQRQKSDKPVGGQEGHPGHTLKMVDEPDHRIIHPVSRCSKCGRSLEETPATDYERRQVFDLPPIKVEATEHRAESKICPYCGYLNKAAFPEDV
;
A
#
# COMPACT_ATOMS: atom_id res chain seq x y z
N MET A 1 21.11 -26.99 28.66
CA MET A 1 20.51 -25.64 28.80
C MET A 1 19.47 -25.49 27.71
N CYS A 2 18.19 -25.42 28.09
CA CYS A 2 17.11 -25.44 27.12
C CYS A 2 17.01 -24.07 26.44
N TYR A 3 16.68 -24.03 25.15
CA TYR A 3 16.49 -22.78 24.39
C TYR A 3 15.48 -21.83 25.07
N ILE A 4 14.55 -22.42 25.82
CA ILE A 4 13.58 -21.71 26.66
C ILE A 4 14.27 -20.95 27.81
N ASP A 5 15.27 -21.53 28.47
CA ASP A 5 16.01 -20.89 29.56
C ASP A 5 16.79 -19.67 29.06
N TYR A 6 17.32 -19.74 27.83
CA TYR A 6 18.04 -18.63 27.20
C TYR A 6 17.10 -17.48 26.85
N ILE A 7 15.91 -17.77 26.31
CA ILE A 7 14.91 -16.76 25.98
C ILE A 7 14.37 -16.10 27.25
N MET A 8 14.01 -16.89 28.27
CA MET A 8 13.50 -16.37 29.54
C MET A 8 14.53 -15.46 30.23
N ASN A 9 15.82 -15.82 30.16
CA ASN A 9 16.89 -14.98 30.69
C ASN A 9 17.10 -13.70 29.86
N GLN A 10 17.05 -13.79 28.52
CA GLN A 10 17.14 -12.62 27.63
C GLN A 10 15.98 -11.64 27.85
N THR A 11 14.73 -12.11 27.96
CA THR A 11 13.58 -11.25 28.26
C THR A 11 13.65 -10.67 29.67
N GLN A 12 14.18 -11.41 30.64
CA GLN A 12 14.37 -10.91 31.99
C GLN A 12 15.46 -9.82 32.06
N VAL A 13 16.54 -9.95 31.28
CA VAL A 13 17.58 -8.92 31.13
C VAL A 13 17.04 -7.67 30.43
N GLU A 14 16.20 -7.82 29.40
CA GLU A 14 15.55 -6.66 28.74
C GLU A 14 14.58 -5.93 29.67
N LEU A 15 13.77 -6.65 30.45
CA LEU A 15 12.86 -6.06 31.45
C LEU A 15 13.62 -5.29 32.54
N LEU A 16 14.70 -5.86 33.07
CA LEU A 16 15.56 -5.19 34.07
C LEU A 16 16.22 -3.93 33.49
N SER A 17 16.62 -3.95 32.21
CA SER A 17 17.18 -2.76 31.54
C SER A 17 16.12 -1.67 31.29
N GLN A 18 14.86 -2.06 31.08
CA GLN A 18 13.75 -1.13 30.94
C GLN A 18 13.39 -0.49 32.28
N GLU A 19 13.44 -1.24 33.39
CA GLU A 19 13.24 -0.72 34.73
C GLU A 19 14.32 0.30 35.13
N GLU A 20 15.60 0.01 34.86
CA GLU A 20 16.70 0.98 35.06
C GLU A 20 16.53 2.25 34.21
N LEU A 21 16.09 2.10 32.96
CA LEU A 21 15.83 3.25 32.08
C LEU A 21 14.64 4.09 32.57
N VAL A 22 13.62 3.48 33.15
CA VAL A 22 12.48 4.19 33.76
C VAL A 22 12.93 5.01 34.97
N GLU A 23 13.81 4.49 35.83
CA GLU A 23 14.40 5.25 36.94
C GLU A 23 15.27 6.42 36.45
N ILE A 24 16.07 6.21 35.40
CA ILE A 24 16.92 7.26 34.81
C ILE A 24 16.08 8.37 34.15
N ILE A 25 14.96 8.03 33.53
CA ILE A 25 14.08 8.98 32.82
C ILE A 25 13.18 9.77 33.78
N LEU A 26 12.74 9.16 34.89
CA LEU A 26 11.81 9.78 35.84
C LEU A 26 12.49 10.59 36.96
N GLY A 27 13.80 10.46 37.12
CA GLY A 27 14.56 11.14 38.19
C GLY A 27 14.26 10.57 39.58
N GLU A 28 15.19 10.74 40.53
CA GLU A 28 14.94 10.35 41.93
C GLU A 28 13.67 11.06 42.44
N PRO A 29 12.70 10.34 43.05
CA PRO A 29 11.51 10.98 43.58
C PRO A 29 11.94 11.96 44.67
N ALA A 30 11.60 13.23 44.48
CA ALA A 30 11.83 14.28 45.47
C ALA A 30 11.07 13.90 46.76
N THR A 31 11.79 13.30 47.70
CA THR A 31 11.25 12.87 48.99
C THR A 31 11.52 13.96 50.02
N LEU A 32 10.46 14.45 50.66
CA LEU A 32 10.58 15.36 51.80
C LEU A 32 11.37 14.66 52.90
N LYS A 33 12.53 15.21 53.26
CA LYS A 33 13.37 14.60 54.28
C LYS A 33 12.74 14.78 55.65
N ARG A 34 13.01 13.83 56.54
CA ARG A 34 12.51 13.84 57.91
C ARG A 34 12.87 15.13 58.65
N GLU A 35 14.06 15.67 58.40
CA GLU A 35 14.53 16.94 58.98
C GLU A 35 13.64 18.13 58.58
N ASP A 36 13.23 18.21 57.32
CA ASP A 36 12.35 19.27 56.81
C ASP A 36 10.94 19.17 57.40
N ILE A 37 10.42 17.95 57.54
CA ILE A 37 9.10 17.69 58.13
C ILE A 37 9.08 18.11 59.61
N LEU A 38 10.15 17.81 60.35
CA LEU A 38 10.27 18.21 61.76
C LEU A 38 10.37 19.74 61.90
N ALA A 39 11.12 20.40 61.02
CA ALA A 39 11.20 21.86 61.00
C ALA A 39 9.82 22.52 60.77
N VAL A 40 8.99 21.96 59.88
CA VAL A 40 7.62 22.43 59.65
C VAL A 40 6.72 22.17 60.86
N TYR A 41 6.88 21.03 61.53
CA TYR A 41 6.13 20.70 62.75
C TYR A 41 6.48 21.64 63.92
N GLU A 42 7.77 21.91 64.12
CA GLU A 42 8.27 22.81 65.16
C GLU A 42 7.87 24.28 64.91
N ALA A 43 7.68 24.67 63.65
CA ALA A 43 7.16 25.98 63.27
C ALA A 43 5.68 26.21 63.64
N GLY A 44 4.98 25.16 64.07
CA GLY A 44 3.62 25.24 64.61
C GLY A 44 2.51 24.85 63.61
N PRO A 45 1.25 24.85 64.06
CA PRO A 45 0.12 24.26 63.33
C PRO A 45 -0.17 24.94 61.98
N GLU A 46 0.02 26.25 61.88
CA GLU A 46 -0.21 27.00 60.62
C GLU A 46 0.76 26.58 59.51
N ALA A 47 2.01 26.27 59.85
CA ALA A 47 3.01 25.82 58.88
C ALA A 47 2.65 24.43 58.34
N VAL A 48 2.16 23.54 59.20
CA VAL A 48 1.70 22.20 58.82
C VAL A 48 0.46 22.27 57.91
N ILE A 49 -0.53 23.10 58.27
CA ILE A 49 -1.74 23.30 57.46
C ILE A 49 -1.37 23.84 56.07
N LYS A 50 -0.48 24.83 56.01
CA LYS A 50 0.01 25.39 54.74
C LYS A 50 0.68 24.33 53.87
N LEU A 51 1.58 23.52 54.44
CA LEU A 51 2.24 22.44 53.70
C LEU A 51 1.22 21.43 53.16
N ILE A 52 0.26 20.99 53.97
CA ILE A 52 -0.78 20.04 53.55
C ILE A 52 -1.62 20.62 52.41
N ASN A 53 -2.06 21.86 52.52
CA ASN A 53 -2.86 22.50 51.47
C ASN A 53 -2.07 22.60 50.15
N THR A 54 -0.82 23.03 50.20
CA THR A 54 0.04 23.09 49.01
C THR A 54 0.26 21.71 48.40
N LEU A 55 0.49 20.67 49.22
CA LEU A 55 0.62 19.30 48.73
C LEU A 55 -0.68 18.82 48.07
N MET A 56 -1.84 19.10 48.66
CA MET A 56 -3.14 18.76 48.08
C MET A 56 -3.37 19.47 46.74
N GLU A 57 -3.04 20.75 46.64
CA GLU A 57 -3.11 21.52 45.38
C GLU A 57 -2.23 20.89 44.30
N THR A 58 -0.98 20.57 44.63
CA THR A 58 -0.06 19.93 43.66
C THR A 58 -0.52 18.53 43.23
N ILE A 59 -1.10 17.74 44.14
CA ILE A 59 -1.63 16.41 43.82
C ILE A 59 -2.81 16.53 42.85
N LEU A 60 -3.70 17.51 43.06
CA LEU A 60 -4.82 17.75 42.16
C LEU A 60 -4.35 18.15 40.77
N GLU A 61 -3.41 19.10 40.67
CA GLU A 61 -2.84 19.54 39.40
C GLU A 61 -2.15 18.39 38.65
N LEU A 62 -1.31 17.60 39.33
CA LEU A 62 -0.65 16.44 38.73
C LEU A 62 -1.64 15.36 38.29
N SER A 63 -2.74 15.17 39.04
CA SER A 63 -3.79 14.22 38.66
C SER A 63 -4.51 14.66 37.39
N GLU A 64 -4.80 15.96 37.25
CA GLU A 64 -5.42 16.50 36.05
C GLU A 64 -4.51 16.35 34.83
N GLN A 65 -3.23 16.74 34.96
CA GLN A 65 -2.25 16.59 33.89
C GLN A 65 -2.08 15.12 33.46
N ASN A 66 -2.07 14.18 34.41
CA ASN A 66 -2.03 12.75 34.10
C ASN A 66 -3.25 12.30 33.30
N THR A 67 -4.46 12.75 33.66
CA THR A 67 -5.66 12.39 32.90
C THR A 67 -5.64 12.95 31.48
N GLU A 68 -5.13 14.17 31.29
CA GLU A 68 -4.97 14.77 29.98
C GLU A 68 -3.96 14.00 29.13
N LEU A 69 -2.79 13.69 29.70
CA LEU A 69 -1.74 12.93 29.02
C LEU A 69 -2.21 11.52 28.65
N GLN A 70 -2.90 10.82 29.55
CA GLN A 70 -3.50 9.52 29.26
C GLN A 70 -4.52 9.61 28.11
N GLY A 71 -5.34 10.67 28.09
CA GLY A 71 -6.27 10.92 26.99
C GLY A 71 -5.57 11.14 25.65
N ARG A 72 -4.48 11.92 25.63
CA ARG A 72 -3.67 12.16 24.43
C ARG A 72 -2.97 10.90 23.93
N VAL A 73 -2.38 10.12 24.84
CA VAL A 73 -1.72 8.85 24.51
C VAL A 73 -2.73 7.91 23.86
N LYS A 74 -3.90 7.71 24.48
CA LYS A 74 -4.96 6.87 23.93
C LYS A 74 -5.41 7.33 22.54
N ALA A 75 -5.60 8.64 22.34
CA ALA A 75 -6.00 9.17 21.04
C ALA A 75 -4.94 8.94 19.95
N LEU A 76 -3.65 9.06 20.29
CA LEU A 76 -2.55 8.79 19.36
C LEU A 76 -2.44 7.29 19.05
N GLU A 77 -2.58 6.43 20.05
CA GLU A 77 -2.61 4.97 19.88
C GLU A 77 -3.79 4.54 18.99
N ASP A 78 -4.98 5.11 19.21
CA ASP A 78 -6.16 4.87 18.38
C ASP A 78 -5.92 5.30 16.93
N GLN A 79 -5.24 6.44 16.71
CA GLN A 79 -4.88 6.89 15.35
C GLN A 79 -3.89 5.95 14.66
N LEU A 80 -2.87 5.47 15.39
CA LEU A 80 -1.88 4.53 14.86
C LEU A 80 -2.48 3.16 14.53
N ASN A 81 -3.48 2.71 15.30
CA ASN A 81 -4.14 1.43 15.09
C ASN A 81 -5.23 1.44 14.00
N GLN A 82 -5.50 2.60 13.36
CA GLN A 82 -6.40 2.67 12.22
C GLN A 82 -5.75 2.13 10.94
N ASN A 83 -6.44 1.20 10.31
CA ASN A 83 -6.11 0.64 9.01
C ASN A 83 -7.37 0.54 8.12
N SER A 84 -7.22 0.16 6.86
CA SER A 84 -8.31 0.08 5.89
C SER A 84 -9.37 -0.96 6.27
N ARG A 85 -9.06 -1.89 7.17
CA ARG A 85 -9.99 -2.92 7.65
C ARG A 85 -10.90 -2.40 8.77
N ASN A 86 -10.49 -1.39 9.52
CA ASN A 86 -11.23 -0.89 10.69
C ASN A 86 -11.62 0.61 10.62
N SER A 87 -11.28 1.34 9.54
CA SER A 87 -11.48 2.81 9.49
C SER A 87 -12.18 3.36 8.24
N ASN A 88 -12.76 2.52 7.37
CA ASN A 88 -13.33 2.92 6.06
C ASN A 88 -12.36 3.71 5.14
N LYS A 89 -11.07 3.82 5.52
CA LYS A 89 -10.03 4.39 4.68
C LYS A 89 -9.70 3.43 3.54
N PRO A 90 -9.41 3.93 2.33
CA PRO A 90 -9.03 3.06 1.23
C PRO A 90 -7.70 2.34 1.54
N PRO A 91 -7.50 1.09 1.08
CA PRO A 91 -6.30 0.28 1.32
C PRO A 91 -4.98 0.96 0.91
N SER A 92 -5.04 1.92 -0.01
CA SER A 92 -3.90 2.74 -0.41
C SER A 92 -3.36 3.67 0.68
N THR A 93 -4.06 3.80 1.81
CA THR A 93 -3.71 4.68 2.94
C THR A 93 -2.86 3.98 4.02
N ASP A 94 -2.89 2.64 4.07
CA ASP A 94 -2.25 1.82 5.13
C ASP A 94 -0.71 1.78 5.06
N GLY A 95 -0.10 2.61 4.20
CA GLY A 95 1.33 2.61 3.95
C GLY A 95 1.80 1.46 3.06
N PHE A 96 3.03 1.58 2.54
CA PHE A 96 3.64 0.60 1.65
C PHE A 96 4.20 -0.63 2.40
N ALA A 97 3.42 -1.22 3.30
CA ALA A 97 3.77 -2.51 3.87
C ALA A 97 3.59 -3.57 2.77
N LYS A 98 4.71 -4.09 2.24
CA LYS A 98 4.66 -5.19 1.26
C LYS A 98 3.92 -6.36 1.91
N PRO A 99 2.76 -6.79 1.38
CA PRO A 99 2.09 -7.96 1.91
C PRO A 99 3.02 -9.16 1.79
N LYS A 100 3.22 -9.88 2.90
CA LYS A 100 3.97 -11.14 2.86
C LYS A 100 3.22 -12.09 1.94
N SER A 101 3.90 -12.56 0.90
CA SER A 101 3.35 -13.54 -0.04
C SER A 101 2.90 -14.78 0.73
N GLN A 102 1.61 -15.09 0.65
CA GLN A 102 1.05 -16.35 1.16
C GLN A 102 1.32 -17.53 0.21
N ARG A 103 1.91 -17.27 -0.97
CA ARG A 103 2.26 -18.32 -1.93
C ARG A 103 3.29 -19.25 -1.30
N GLN A 104 2.93 -20.52 -1.18
CA GLN A 104 3.89 -21.58 -0.86
C GLN A 104 4.84 -21.77 -2.05
N LYS A 105 6.12 -22.03 -1.75
CA LYS A 105 7.15 -22.27 -2.77
C LYS A 105 6.74 -23.51 -3.56
N SER A 106 6.50 -23.36 -4.86
CA SER A 106 6.22 -24.47 -5.77
C SER A 106 7.52 -24.95 -6.39
N ASP A 107 7.70 -26.27 -6.51
CA ASP A 107 8.83 -26.86 -7.24
C ASP A 107 8.71 -26.72 -8.76
N LYS A 108 7.57 -26.20 -9.24
CA LYS A 108 7.36 -25.94 -10.66
C LYS A 108 8.30 -24.80 -11.13
N PRO A 109 8.96 -24.97 -12.28
CA PRO A 109 9.78 -23.91 -12.86
C PRO A 109 8.94 -22.66 -13.12
N VAL A 110 9.54 -21.50 -12.89
CA VAL A 110 8.96 -20.20 -13.22
C VAL A 110 9.05 -20.00 -14.73
N GLY A 111 7.91 -19.94 -15.42
CA GLY A 111 7.85 -19.75 -16.87
C GLY A 111 6.57 -20.29 -17.49
N GLY A 112 6.50 -20.22 -18.83
CA GLY A 112 5.49 -20.95 -19.60
C GLY A 112 5.63 -22.46 -19.42
N GLN A 113 4.62 -23.23 -19.85
CA GLN A 113 4.71 -24.69 -19.72
C GLN A 113 5.89 -25.22 -20.55
N GLU A 114 6.56 -26.25 -20.05
CA GLU A 114 7.69 -26.88 -20.74
C GLU A 114 7.27 -27.32 -22.15
N GLY A 115 8.06 -26.91 -23.15
CA GLY A 115 7.82 -27.26 -24.56
C GLY A 115 7.02 -26.24 -25.37
N HIS A 116 6.50 -25.15 -24.79
CA HIS A 116 5.88 -24.09 -25.61
C HIS A 116 6.94 -23.16 -26.21
N PRO A 117 7.08 -23.11 -27.54
CA PRO A 117 7.93 -22.12 -28.17
C PRO A 117 7.38 -20.72 -27.91
N GLY A 118 8.22 -19.82 -27.40
CA GLY A 118 7.84 -18.42 -27.25
C GLY A 118 7.63 -17.77 -28.62
N HIS A 119 6.43 -17.25 -28.87
CA HIS A 119 6.13 -16.44 -30.05
C HIS A 119 6.19 -14.95 -29.70
N THR A 120 7.40 -14.44 -29.45
CA THR A 120 7.62 -13.01 -29.30
C THR A 120 7.49 -12.33 -30.67
N LEU A 121 6.76 -11.20 -30.74
CA LEU A 121 6.69 -10.38 -31.94
C LEU A 121 8.09 -9.91 -32.34
N LYS A 122 8.53 -10.27 -33.56
CA LYS A 122 9.80 -9.85 -34.14
C LYS A 122 9.58 -8.59 -34.98
N MET A 123 10.58 -7.71 -35.02
CA MET A 123 10.56 -6.60 -35.98
C MET A 123 10.49 -7.15 -37.40
N VAL A 124 9.65 -6.54 -38.23
CA VAL A 124 9.46 -6.87 -39.65
C VAL A 124 10.33 -5.94 -40.49
N ASP A 125 10.90 -6.42 -41.59
CA ASP A 125 11.74 -5.56 -42.44
C ASP A 125 10.94 -4.57 -43.28
N GLU A 126 9.71 -4.94 -43.64
CA GLU A 126 8.80 -4.15 -44.45
C GLU A 126 7.45 -3.97 -43.73
N PRO A 127 7.28 -2.87 -42.96
CA PRO A 127 5.99 -2.56 -42.32
C PRO A 127 5.00 -1.94 -43.32
N ASP A 128 3.70 -2.12 -43.07
CA ASP A 128 2.62 -1.57 -43.91
C ASP A 128 2.70 -0.03 -44.05
N HIS A 129 3.18 0.64 -42.99
CA HIS A 129 3.34 2.09 -42.94
C HIS A 129 4.71 2.48 -42.37
N ARG A 130 5.37 3.46 -42.99
CA ARG A 130 6.61 4.07 -42.50
C ARG A 130 6.40 5.56 -42.24
N ILE A 131 6.60 5.98 -41.00
CA ILE A 131 6.54 7.39 -40.60
C ILE A 131 7.96 7.82 -40.24
N ILE A 132 8.47 8.83 -40.95
CA ILE A 132 9.80 9.41 -40.67
C ILE A 132 9.61 10.63 -39.78
N HIS A 133 10.35 10.69 -38.68
CA HIS A 133 10.42 11.86 -37.80
C HIS A 133 11.70 12.66 -38.12
N PRO A 134 11.61 13.74 -38.92
CA PRO A 134 12.79 14.49 -39.35
C PRO A 134 13.39 15.32 -38.23
N VAL A 135 14.72 15.48 -38.25
CA VAL A 135 15.43 16.43 -37.39
C VAL A 135 15.49 17.77 -38.13
N SER A 136 14.72 18.75 -37.69
CA SER A 136 14.68 20.07 -38.32
C SER A 136 15.76 21.02 -37.83
N ARG A 137 16.30 20.82 -36.62
CA ARG A 137 17.29 21.72 -36.02
C ARG A 137 18.38 20.98 -35.27
N CYS A 138 19.59 21.53 -35.33
CA CYS A 138 20.70 21.05 -34.54
C CYS A 138 20.45 21.31 -33.05
N SER A 139 20.51 20.27 -32.22
CA SER A 139 20.33 20.39 -30.76
C SER A 139 21.41 21.23 -30.05
N LYS A 140 22.58 21.41 -30.67
CA LYS A 140 23.70 22.19 -30.11
C LYS A 140 23.65 23.67 -30.49
N CYS A 141 23.49 23.98 -31.78
CA CYS A 141 23.58 25.37 -32.27
C CYS A 141 22.26 25.94 -32.83
N GLY A 142 21.19 25.14 -32.90
CA GLY A 142 19.86 25.58 -33.31
C GLY A 142 19.67 25.86 -34.81
N ARG A 143 20.72 25.75 -35.64
CA ARG A 143 20.62 25.91 -37.10
C ARG A 143 19.70 24.88 -37.73
N SER A 144 19.05 25.25 -38.84
CA SER A 144 18.20 24.35 -39.62
C SER A 144 19.00 23.20 -40.23
N LEU A 145 18.40 22.01 -40.22
CA LEU A 145 18.89 20.79 -40.85
C LEU A 145 17.90 20.25 -41.89
N GLU A 146 16.86 21.02 -42.26
CA GLU A 146 15.79 20.57 -43.16
C GLU A 146 16.28 20.12 -44.54
N GLU A 147 17.33 20.76 -45.06
CA GLU A 147 17.95 20.42 -46.35
C GLU A 147 19.13 19.44 -46.22
N THR A 148 19.49 19.04 -45.00
CA THR A 148 20.61 18.13 -44.76
C THR A 148 20.12 16.67 -44.83
N PRO A 149 20.73 15.80 -45.65
CA PRO A 149 20.31 14.41 -45.76
C PRO A 149 20.59 13.65 -44.45
N ALA A 150 19.66 12.76 -44.07
CA ALA A 150 19.84 11.87 -42.93
C ALA A 150 20.96 10.85 -43.22
N THR A 151 21.80 10.59 -42.21
CA THR A 151 22.89 9.60 -42.33
C THR A 151 22.44 8.19 -41.97
N ASP A 152 21.50 8.05 -41.03
CA ASP A 152 20.98 6.77 -40.56
C ASP A 152 19.59 6.95 -39.90
N TYR A 153 18.90 5.85 -39.61
CA TYR A 153 17.60 5.83 -38.95
C TYR A 153 17.58 4.83 -37.79
N GLU A 154 17.22 5.29 -36.59
CA GLU A 154 16.84 4.39 -35.50
C GLU A 154 15.42 3.84 -35.75
N ARG A 155 15.26 2.51 -35.67
CA ARG A 155 13.99 1.84 -35.96
C ARG A 155 13.26 1.42 -34.67
N ARG A 156 11.96 1.74 -34.59
CA ARG A 156 11.02 1.20 -33.61
C ARG A 156 9.71 0.87 -34.33
N GLN A 157 9.08 -0.26 -33.99
CA GLN A 157 7.83 -0.70 -34.62
C GLN A 157 6.72 -0.84 -33.57
N VAL A 158 5.56 -0.34 -33.92
CA VAL A 158 4.31 -0.52 -33.17
C VAL A 158 3.43 -1.43 -34.02
N PHE A 159 2.89 -2.47 -33.39
CA PHE A 159 1.99 -3.44 -34.04
C PHE A 159 0.57 -3.17 -33.55
N ASP A 160 -0.21 -2.46 -34.38
CA ASP A 160 -1.62 -2.21 -34.12
C ASP A 160 -2.47 -3.11 -35.02
N LEU A 161 -3.59 -3.61 -34.49
CA LEU A 161 -4.60 -4.24 -35.33
C LEU A 161 -5.50 -3.16 -35.93
N PRO A 162 -5.63 -3.08 -37.28
CA PRO A 162 -6.61 -2.19 -37.88
C PRO A 162 -8.02 -2.59 -37.42
N PRO A 163 -9.01 -1.68 -37.52
CA PRO A 163 -10.38 -1.97 -37.11
C PRO A 163 -10.90 -3.28 -37.71
N ILE A 164 -11.09 -4.29 -36.86
CA ILE A 164 -11.61 -5.60 -37.26
C ILE A 164 -13.07 -5.40 -37.61
N LYS A 165 -13.43 -5.70 -38.86
CA LYS A 165 -14.83 -5.68 -39.31
C LYS A 165 -15.42 -7.06 -39.11
N VAL A 166 -16.56 -7.13 -38.44
CA VAL A 166 -17.33 -8.37 -38.34
C VAL A 166 -18.04 -8.58 -39.67
N GLU A 167 -17.79 -9.74 -40.28
CA GLU A 167 -18.58 -10.20 -41.42
C GLU A 167 -19.83 -10.92 -40.86
N ALA A 168 -21.01 -10.45 -41.26
CA ALA A 168 -22.28 -11.04 -40.86
C ALA A 168 -22.91 -11.74 -42.06
N THR A 169 -23.17 -13.04 -41.92
CA THR A 169 -23.92 -13.83 -42.91
C THR A 169 -25.36 -13.98 -42.42
N GLU A 170 -26.32 -13.44 -43.17
CA GLU A 170 -27.74 -13.64 -42.87
C GLU A 170 -28.26 -14.87 -43.60
N HIS A 171 -28.69 -15.88 -42.85
CA HIS A 171 -29.35 -17.05 -43.41
C HIS A 171 -30.86 -16.82 -43.46
N ARG A 172 -31.47 -17.05 -44.63
CA ARG A 172 -32.92 -16.90 -44.83
C ARG A 172 -33.55 -18.21 -45.26
N ALA A 173 -34.56 -18.64 -44.52
CA ALA A 173 -35.41 -19.76 -44.89
C ALA A 173 -36.65 -19.25 -45.65
N GLU A 174 -36.89 -19.78 -46.85
CA GLU A 174 -38.06 -19.41 -47.64
C GLU A 174 -39.36 -19.95 -47.04
N SER A 175 -40.45 -19.23 -47.26
CA SER A 175 -41.81 -19.69 -46.95
C SER A 175 -42.72 -19.46 -48.16
N LYS A 176 -43.43 -20.50 -48.61
CA LYS A 176 -44.30 -20.45 -49.81
C LYS A 176 -45.65 -21.10 -49.52
N ILE A 177 -46.71 -20.45 -49.96
CA ILE A 177 -48.06 -21.02 -49.94
C ILE A 177 -48.24 -21.86 -51.21
N CYS A 178 -48.64 -23.12 -51.06
CA CYS A 178 -48.92 -23.98 -52.20
C CYS A 178 -50.16 -23.48 -52.94
N PRO A 179 -50.08 -23.17 -54.25
CA PRO A 179 -51.23 -22.64 -54.99
C PRO A 179 -52.36 -23.66 -55.20
N TYR A 180 -52.09 -24.95 -54.99
CA TYR A 180 -53.04 -26.03 -55.23
C TYR A 180 -53.87 -26.41 -54.00
N CYS A 181 -53.28 -26.31 -52.79
CA CYS A 181 -53.96 -26.70 -51.55
C CYS A 181 -53.96 -25.63 -50.45
N GLY A 182 -53.30 -24.49 -50.68
CA GLY A 182 -53.20 -23.38 -49.71
C GLY A 182 -52.26 -23.63 -48.53
N TYR A 183 -51.57 -24.78 -48.45
CA TYR A 183 -50.69 -25.10 -47.33
C TYR A 183 -49.40 -24.27 -47.34
N LEU A 184 -49.00 -23.75 -46.18
CA LEU A 184 -47.76 -22.98 -45.99
C LEU A 184 -46.57 -23.92 -45.77
N ASN A 185 -45.64 -23.93 -46.72
CA ASN A 185 -44.39 -24.66 -46.63
C ASN A 185 -43.28 -23.72 -46.18
N LYS A 186 -42.46 -24.14 -45.23
CA LYS A 186 -41.28 -23.40 -44.77
C LYS A 186 -40.04 -24.27 -44.95
N ALA A 187 -38.96 -23.68 -45.48
CA ALA A 187 -37.66 -24.33 -45.50
C ALA A 187 -37.11 -24.42 -44.08
N ALA A 188 -36.32 -25.46 -43.81
CA ALA A 188 -35.56 -25.59 -42.58
C ALA A 188 -34.19 -24.91 -42.73
N PHE A 189 -33.65 -24.42 -41.63
CA PHE A 189 -32.25 -24.05 -41.57
C PHE A 189 -31.37 -25.30 -41.44
N PRO A 190 -30.14 -25.29 -41.98
CA PRO A 190 -29.12 -26.27 -41.64
C PRO A 190 -28.83 -26.30 -40.13
N GLU A 191 -28.32 -27.41 -39.59
CA GLU A 191 -28.03 -27.55 -38.16
C GLU A 191 -26.89 -26.65 -37.66
N ASP A 192 -26.04 -26.20 -38.58
CA ASP A 192 -24.85 -25.37 -38.34
C ASP A 192 -25.10 -23.86 -38.49
N VAL A 193 -26.37 -23.44 -38.59
CA VAL A 193 -26.82 -22.05 -38.80
C VAL A 193 -27.72 -21.56 -37.66
#